data_AF-A0A3E0HH77-F1
#
_entry.id   AF-A0A3E0HH77-F1
#
_cell.length_a   1.000
_cell.length_b   1.000
_cell.length_c   1.000
_cell.angle_alpha   90.00
_cell.angle_beta   90.00
_cell.angle_gamma   90.00
#
_symmetry.space_group_name_H-M   'P 1'
#
loop_
_entity.id
_entity.type
_entity.pdbx_description
1 polymer ?
#
loop_
_entity_poly.entity_id
_entity_poly.type
_entity_poly.pdbx_seq_one_letter_code
_entity_poly.pdbx_strand_id
1 'polypeptide(L)' 'MKKSILNLGKVLNKTSQKKTTGGKAPRCCIDWNPIERRCYKWQPNCL' A
#
# COMPACT_ATOMS: atom_id res chain seq x y z
N MET A 1 24.77 14.73 17.17
CA MET A 1 23.45 15.00 16.54
C MET A 1 22.50 13.85 16.87
N LYS A 2 21.43 14.09 17.65
CA LYS A 2 20.38 13.10 17.92
C LYS A 2 19.58 12.90 16.63
N LYS A 3 19.71 11.74 15.98
CA LYS A 3 18.88 11.38 14.83
C LYS A 3 17.46 11.14 15.34
N SER A 4 16.54 12.07 15.05
CA SER A 4 15.11 11.84 15.20
C SER A 4 14.73 10.71 14.26
N ILE A 5 14.40 9.54 14.81
CA ILE A 5 13.87 8.43 14.03
C ILE A 5 12.52 8.92 13.51
N LEU A 6 12.47 9.25 12.21
CA LEU A 6 11.23 9.54 11.51
C LEU A 6 10.28 8.36 11.78
N ASN A 7 9.18 8.61 12.49
CA ASN A 7 8.09 7.64 12.64
C ASN A 7 7.38 7.50 11.28
N LEU A 8 8.01 6.75 10.37
CA LEU A 8 7.61 6.51 8.97
C LEU A 8 6.36 5.62 8.83
N GLY A 9 5.50 5.59 9.84
CA GLY A 9 4.29 4.76 9.88
C GLY A 9 4.50 3.38 10.51
N LYS A 10 3.43 2.59 10.54
CA LYS A 10 3.42 1.24 11.14
C LYS A 10 4.38 0.32 10.40
N VAL A 11 5.36 -0.22 11.12
CA VAL A 11 6.27 -1.25 10.62
C VAL A 11 5.48 -2.54 10.38
N LEU A 12 5.42 -2.99 9.13
CA LEU A 12 4.86 -4.29 8.77
C LEU A 12 5.81 -5.39 9.24
N ASN A 13 5.26 -6.44 9.87
CA ASN A 13 6.06 -7.60 10.24
C ASN A 13 6.55 -8.36 8.99
N LYS A 14 7.63 -9.14 9.13
CA LYS A 14 8.30 -9.86 8.02
C LYS A 14 7.35 -10.80 7.26
N THR A 15 6.39 -11.39 7.95
CA THR A 15 5.37 -12.28 7.36
C THR A 15 4.38 -11.50 6.50
N SER A 16 3.92 -10.35 6.97
CA SER A 16 3.04 -9.43 6.24
C SER A 16 3.76 -8.83 5.04
N GLN A 17 5.02 -8.41 5.19
CA GLN A 17 5.84 -7.94 4.05
C GLN A 17 5.98 -9.01 2.96
N LYS A 18 6.21 -10.28 3.32
CA LYS A 18 6.27 -11.39 2.34
C LYS A 18 4.93 -11.67 1.67
N LYS A 19 3.81 -11.48 2.38
CA LYS A 19 2.45 -11.67 1.84
C LYS A 19 2.02 -10.54 0.92
N THR A 20 2.49 -9.32 1.17
CA THR A 20 2.24 -8.15 0.31
C THR A 20 3.05 -8.31 -0.99
N THR A 21 2.50 -9.12 -1.90
CA THR A 21 3.11 -9.42 -3.20
C THR A 21 2.91 -8.23 -4.14
N GLY A 22 3.99 -7.46 -4.34
CA GLY A 22 4.19 -6.52 -5.46
C GLY A 22 3.22 -5.34 -5.57
N GLY A 23 2.16 -5.26 -4.76
CA GLY A 23 1.24 -4.13 -4.74
C GLY A 23 0.63 -3.80 -6.10
N LYS A 24 0.51 -4.78 -7.02
CA LYS A 24 -0.09 -4.52 -8.32
C LYS A 24 -1.55 -4.14 -8.11
N ALA A 25 -1.83 -2.86 -8.31
CA ALA A 25 -3.17 -2.33 -8.25
C ALA A 25 -4.06 -3.05 -9.28
N PRO A 26 -5.33 -3.33 -8.95
CA PRO A 26 -6.31 -3.72 -9.95
C PRO A 26 -6.32 -2.72 -11.11
N ARG A 27 -6.63 -3.21 -12.32
CA ARG A 27 -6.82 -2.34 -13.48
C ARG A 27 -7.83 -1.26 -13.09
N CYS A 28 -7.57 0.00 -13.45
CA CYS A 28 -8.42 1.15 -13.12
C CYS A 28 -8.43 1.62 -11.66
N CYS A 29 -7.71 0.96 -10.75
CA CYS A 29 -7.61 1.45 -9.38
C CYS A 29 -6.59 2.59 -9.31
N ILE A 30 -7.05 3.77 -8.89
CA ILE A 30 -6.22 4.97 -8.71
C ILE A 30 -5.59 4.97 -7.32
N ASP A 31 -6.36 4.58 -6.30
CA ASP A 31 -5.93 4.61 -4.91
C ASP A 31 -5.94 3.20 -4.31
N TRP A 32 -4.88 2.46 -4.61
CA TRP A 32 -4.68 1.08 -4.18
C TRP A 32 -3.95 1.01 -2.85
N ASN A 33 -4.58 0.40 -1.85
CA ASN A 33 -3.93 -0.01 -0.61
C ASN A 33 -3.48 -1.47 -0.72
N PRO A 34 -2.18 -1.74 -0.92
CA PRO A 34 -1.66 -3.10 -1.07
C PRO A 34 -1.68 -3.91 0.24
N ILE A 35 -1.78 -3.24 1.39
CA ILE A 35 -1.82 -3.87 2.71
C ILE A 35 -3.22 -4.42 2.98
N GLU A 36 -4.24 -3.58 2.79
CA GLU A 36 -5.66 -3.98 2.95
C GLU A 36 -6.20 -4.70 1.71
N ARG A 37 -5.45 -4.70 0.61
CA ARG A 37 -5.87 -5.20 -0.71
C ARG A 37 -7.19 -4.55 -1.16
N ARG A 38 -7.31 -3.25 -0.95
CA ARG A 38 -8.52 -2.47 -1.21
C ARG A 38 -8.22 -1.28 -2.13
N CYS A 39 -9.12 -1.01 -3.05
CA CYS A 39 -9.11 0.22 -3.84
C CYS A 39 -10.10 1.23 -3.23
N TYR A 40 -9.65 2.41 -2.86
CA TYR A 40 -10.54 3.47 -2.34
C TYR A 40 -11.08 4.38 -3.44
N LYS A 41 -10.36 4.45 -4.58
CA LYS A 41 -10.76 5.28 -5.72
C LYS A 41 -10.52 4.56 -7.03
N TRP A 42 -11.56 4.47 -7.84
CA TRP A 42 -11.52 3.91 -9.18
C TRP A 42 -11.53 5.01 -10.22
N GLN A 43 -10.88 4.77 -11.35
CA GLN A 43 -10.90 5.65 -12.49
C GLN A 43 -12.30 5.65 -13.12
N PRO A 44 -12.94 6.82 -13.28
CA PRO A 44 -14.21 6.93 -14.00
C PRO A 44 -14.05 6.44 -15.43
N ASN A 45 -15.07 5.74 -15.96
CA ASN A 45 -15.11 5.22 -17.33
C ASN A 45 -13.99 4.23 -17.69
N CYS A 46 -13.47 3.51 -16.71
CA CYS A 46 -12.51 2.46 -16.96
C CYS A 46 -13.22 1.12 -17.15
N LEU A 47 -13.67 0.90 -18.39
CA LEU A 47 -14.18 -0.34 -18.96
C LEU A 47 -13.32 -0.71 -20.18
#